data_AF-A0A8T4NCU7-F1
#
_entry.id   AF-A0A8T4NCU7-F1
#
_cell.length_a   1.000
_cell.length_b   1.000
_cell.length_c   1.000
_cell.angle_alpha   90.00
_cell.angle_beta   90.00
_cell.angle_gamma   90.00
#
_symmetry.space_group_name_H-M   'P 1'
#
loop_
_entity.id
_entity.type
_entity.pdbx_description
1 polymer ?
#
loop_
_entity_poly.entity_id
_entity_poly.type
_entity_poly.pdbx_seq_one_letter_code
_entity_poly.pdbx_strand_id
1 'polypeptide(L)'
;MKHNGPGSGIIDRVITEGGVDYSLILDGKKAVLQGDISEEDLPKPDSIIFTNPSGLFSKNSNILPSVSLVRFGKVKPLIDGIYAVVENHIASHGHNYSRPDFLQKLEEKVTDSDARLYVQVARAMGGELLSNSDERLASALGIVKNELGIFQPQGFYDWSKDLTDAFRQIKVVKTCPGFFLGNERDEGLNKKVFRHLMRSISDNTELSSIYNNINSIYAKLTDSLEETLSLFPQSRILYEEKLFKEISLEAQSDIPTNLGNALVEALRNGRIYLTPNKDSGLYTRQMHEVSSLVTQSSPEFDKFKPNETYYKILEREFISNWVTTHHTHIGHMGHIDFNIVTAADIKSSIIIKPQLSIEPFPTVYERMADNLVFLNNTLTSAFGEQFINKQRLDCNGRGVGTSIGEELCNLQSILRGLSYLSKDSIHMPYQCNTTAQESLNDAINWLKNISEDYDLEREAPIFTPIINGTYGSQYISYIIPGFTLAPISIFYSSPPNVSLKPYTRDYEFGSSSYLLPRLVHKEVRVSKDKLLNDRILKESLPRNLNLGQFEEFCNAL
;
A
#
# COMPACT_ATOMS: atom_id res chain seq x y z
N MET A 1 -26.66 16.80 19.18
CA MET A 1 -25.70 17.91 18.91
C MET A 1 -26.32 18.87 17.91
N LYS A 2 -26.01 20.16 17.96
CA LYS A 2 -26.15 21.08 16.82
C LYS A 2 -24.74 21.41 16.36
N HIS A 3 -24.36 21.00 15.15
CA HIS A 3 -23.13 21.47 14.54
C HIS A 3 -23.38 22.89 14.02
N ASN A 4 -22.72 23.88 14.61
CA ASN A 4 -22.67 25.22 14.04
C ASN A 4 -21.77 25.19 12.80
N GLY A 5 -22.14 25.95 11.76
CA GLY A 5 -21.62 25.78 10.40
C GLY A 5 -20.11 26.03 10.19
N PRO A 6 -19.61 25.69 8.99
CA PRO A 6 -18.18 25.66 8.66
C PRO A 6 -17.49 27.03 8.80
N GLY A 7 -16.19 27.01 9.13
CA GLY A 7 -15.33 28.21 9.17
C GLY A 7 -15.45 29.08 10.42
N SER A 8 -16.36 28.76 11.35
CA SER A 8 -16.47 29.47 12.63
C SER A 8 -15.20 29.35 13.48
N GLY A 9 -14.57 28.17 13.48
CA GLY A 9 -13.53 27.78 14.44
C GLY A 9 -14.07 27.60 15.87
N ILE A 10 -15.39 27.73 16.06
CA ILE A 10 -16.03 27.86 17.37
C ILE A 10 -16.77 26.58 17.70
N ILE A 11 -16.27 25.85 18.71
CA ILE A 11 -16.99 24.76 19.36
C ILE A 11 -17.76 25.36 20.54
N ASP A 12 -19.07 25.14 20.57
CA ASP A 12 -19.95 25.48 21.69
C ASP A 12 -20.42 24.19 22.35
N ARG A 13 -20.10 24.00 23.63
CA ARG A 13 -20.55 22.86 24.46
C ARG A 13 -21.24 23.38 25.71
N VAL A 14 -22.46 22.90 25.96
CA VAL A 14 -23.08 23.00 27.29
C VAL A 14 -22.54 21.85 28.15
N ILE A 15 -22.03 22.19 29.33
CA ILE A 15 -21.58 21.24 30.34
C ILE A 15 -22.40 21.48 31.61
N THR A 16 -23.05 20.45 32.15
CA THR A 16 -23.83 20.56 33.39
C THR A 16 -23.01 19.98 34.55
N GLU A 17 -22.57 20.82 35.49
CA GLU A 17 -21.82 20.41 36.69
C GLU A 17 -22.48 21.02 37.93
N GLY A 18 -22.74 20.22 38.97
CA GLY A 18 -23.36 20.69 40.21
C GLY A 18 -24.80 21.24 40.05
N GLY A 19 -25.48 20.97 38.93
CA GLY A 19 -26.80 21.53 38.61
C GLY A 19 -26.77 22.91 37.94
N VAL A 20 -25.60 23.38 37.49
CA VAL A 20 -25.44 24.61 36.70
C VAL A 20 -24.98 24.24 35.29
N ASP A 21 -25.63 24.83 34.28
CA ASP A 21 -25.21 24.74 32.88
C ASP A 21 -24.16 25.81 32.57
N TYR A 22 -23.00 25.38 32.07
CA TYR A 22 -21.91 26.22 31.61
C TYR A 22 -21.85 26.20 30.08
N SER A 23 -21.83 27.36 29.44
CA SER A 23 -21.49 27.46 28.00
C SER A 23 -19.98 27.59 27.85
N LEU A 24 -19.35 26.56 27.28
CA LEU A 24 -17.95 26.53 26.89
C LEU A 24 -17.83 26.86 25.41
N ILE A 25 -17.34 28.06 25.10
CA ILE A 25 -17.06 28.51 23.72
C ILE A 25 -15.54 28.44 23.51
N LEU A 26 -15.09 27.56 22.61
CA LEU A 26 -13.67 27.40 22.21
C LEU A 26 -13.45 27.95 20.80
N ASP A 27 -12.65 29.00 20.63
CA ASP A 27 -12.16 29.44 19.31
C ASP A 27 -10.81 28.79 19.00
N GLY A 28 -10.86 27.75 18.16
CA GLY A 28 -9.72 26.96 17.69
C GLY A 28 -8.92 27.60 16.56
N LYS A 29 -9.27 28.79 16.04
CA LYS A 29 -8.55 29.40 14.90
C LYS A 29 -7.05 29.58 15.13
N LYS A 30 -6.63 29.81 16.37
CA LYS A 30 -5.21 29.90 16.77
C LYS A 30 -4.67 28.66 17.48
N ALA A 31 -5.51 27.64 17.72
CA ALA A 31 -5.05 26.42 18.33
C ALA A 31 -4.07 25.67 17.41
N VAL A 32 -3.12 24.99 18.04
CA VAL A 32 -2.12 24.08 17.44
C VAL A 32 -2.01 22.88 18.37
N LEU A 33 -2.09 21.68 17.81
CA LEU A 33 -1.90 20.44 18.57
C LEU A 33 -0.45 19.95 18.46
N GLN A 34 0.02 19.34 19.54
CA GLN A 34 1.22 18.52 19.57
C GLN A 34 0.80 17.10 19.98
N GLY A 35 1.36 16.13 19.27
CA GLY A 35 1.31 14.72 19.65
C GLY A 35 2.69 14.25 20.06
N ASP A 36 2.78 13.67 21.25
CA ASP A 36 4.01 13.07 21.77
C ASP A 36 3.80 11.57 21.95
N ILE A 37 4.75 10.79 21.42
CA ILE A 37 4.90 9.36 21.72
C ILE A 37 6.17 9.23 22.56
N SER A 38 6.06 8.49 23.67
CA SER A 38 7.14 8.21 24.61
C SER A 38 7.72 6.83 24.30
N GLU A 39 9.05 6.70 24.24
CA GLU A 39 9.71 5.45 23.84
C GLU A 39 9.72 4.36 24.93
N GLU A 40 9.51 4.71 26.19
CA GLU A 40 9.19 3.73 27.24
C GLU A 40 7.87 3.02 26.94
N ASP A 41 7.06 3.59 26.04
CA ASP A 41 5.82 3.03 25.53
C ASP A 41 5.92 2.59 24.06
N LEU A 42 7.12 2.55 23.46
CA LEU A 42 7.29 1.78 22.22
C LEU A 42 7.04 0.29 22.49
N PRO A 43 6.58 -0.46 21.47
CA PRO A 43 6.36 -1.90 21.57
C PRO A 43 7.61 -2.66 22.06
N LYS A 44 7.49 -3.25 23.26
CA LYS A 44 8.51 -4.07 23.91
C LYS A 44 8.46 -5.53 23.41
N PRO A 45 9.46 -6.39 23.66
CA PRO A 45 9.47 -7.77 23.17
C PRO A 45 8.26 -8.63 23.60
N ASP A 46 7.61 -8.29 24.71
CA ASP A 46 6.37 -8.91 25.21
C ASP A 46 5.08 -8.32 24.61
N SER A 47 5.17 -7.20 23.89
CA SER A 47 4.02 -6.52 23.29
C SER A 47 3.41 -7.35 22.16
N ILE A 48 2.08 -7.44 22.16
CA ILE A 48 1.33 -8.29 21.24
C ILE A 48 1.32 -7.69 19.83
N ILE A 49 1.58 -8.56 18.86
CA ILE A 49 1.28 -8.38 17.45
C ILE A 49 -0.03 -9.11 17.16
N PHE A 50 -1.03 -8.35 16.74
CA PHE A 50 -2.33 -8.81 16.26
C PHE A 50 -2.20 -9.11 14.78
N THR A 51 -2.23 -10.38 14.39
CA THR A 51 -2.16 -10.77 12.97
C THR A 51 -3.51 -10.61 12.27
N ASN A 52 -4.61 -10.34 12.99
CA ASN A 52 -5.90 -9.90 12.45
C ASN A 52 -6.27 -8.50 12.99
N PRO A 53 -6.48 -7.47 12.14
CA PRO A 53 -6.78 -6.11 12.60
C PRO A 53 -8.02 -5.96 13.48
N SER A 54 -9.10 -6.72 13.24
CA SER A 54 -10.33 -6.68 14.06
C SER A 54 -10.07 -7.08 15.53
N GLY A 55 -9.05 -7.91 15.77
CA GLY A 55 -8.61 -8.33 17.10
C GLY A 55 -8.20 -7.17 18.01
N LEU A 56 -7.72 -6.06 17.44
CA LEU A 56 -7.34 -4.84 18.17
C LEU A 56 -8.51 -4.31 19.02
N PHE A 57 -9.68 -4.19 18.40
CA PHE A 57 -10.88 -3.57 18.98
C PHE A 57 -11.57 -4.44 20.05
N SER A 58 -11.31 -5.75 20.04
CA SER A 58 -11.94 -6.72 20.94
C SER A 58 -11.63 -6.53 22.44
N LYS A 59 -10.63 -5.70 22.79
CA LYS A 59 -10.08 -5.58 24.16
C LYS A 59 -9.88 -4.16 24.68
N ASN A 60 -9.94 -3.13 23.85
CA ASN A 60 -9.51 -1.76 24.23
C ASN A 60 -10.48 -0.68 23.71
N SER A 61 -11.11 0.07 24.62
CA SER A 61 -12.06 1.15 24.29
C SER A 61 -11.41 2.43 23.75
N ASN A 62 -10.10 2.59 23.94
CA ASN A 62 -9.38 3.85 23.70
C ASN A 62 -8.50 3.80 22.43
N ILE A 63 -8.79 2.87 21.51
CA ILE A 63 -8.10 2.79 20.22
C ILE A 63 -8.58 3.92 19.32
N LEU A 64 -7.63 4.69 18.80
CA LEU A 64 -7.85 5.66 17.74
C LEU A 64 -7.42 5.00 16.43
N PRO A 65 -8.29 4.88 15.41
CA PRO A 65 -7.88 4.32 14.12
C PRO A 65 -6.77 5.15 13.48
N SER A 66 -5.70 4.47 13.05
CA SER A 66 -4.53 5.10 12.44
C SER A 66 -4.66 5.18 10.92
N VAL A 67 -3.82 6.03 10.30
CA VAL A 67 -3.62 6.04 8.84
C VAL A 67 -3.30 4.65 8.32
N SER A 68 -2.37 3.94 8.98
CA SER A 68 -1.91 2.62 8.55
C SER A 68 -2.96 1.52 8.77
N LEU A 69 -3.84 1.64 9.78
CA LEU A 69 -5.02 0.76 9.89
C LEU A 69 -5.99 0.98 8.74
N VAL A 70 -6.33 2.23 8.40
CA VAL A 70 -7.22 2.53 7.26
C VAL A 70 -6.58 2.04 5.95
N ARG A 71 -5.30 2.35 5.73
CA ARG A 71 -4.59 2.05 4.48
C ARG A 71 -4.37 0.56 4.27
N PHE A 72 -3.71 -0.11 5.22
CA PHE A 72 -3.38 -1.53 5.09
C PHE A 72 -4.55 -2.45 5.48
N GLY A 73 -5.34 -2.05 6.48
CA GLY A 73 -6.49 -2.81 6.93
C GLY A 73 -7.68 -2.73 5.96
N LYS A 74 -8.08 -1.53 5.51
CA LYS A 74 -9.31 -1.36 4.70
C LYS A 74 -9.07 -1.06 3.22
N VAL A 75 -8.18 -0.14 2.87
CA VAL A 75 -7.97 0.25 1.46
C VAL A 75 -7.25 -0.86 0.67
N LYS A 76 -6.14 -1.39 1.20
CA LYS A 76 -5.34 -2.41 0.52
C LYS A 76 -6.11 -3.68 0.09
N PRO A 77 -6.96 -4.34 0.91
CA PRO A 77 -7.69 -5.53 0.46
C PRO A 77 -8.70 -5.26 -0.66
N LEU A 78 -9.33 -4.09 -0.70
CA LEU A 78 -10.17 -3.68 -1.84
C LEU A 78 -9.31 -3.55 -3.11
N ILE A 79 -8.17 -2.86 -3.03
CA ILE A 79 -7.24 -2.70 -4.17
C ILE A 79 -6.70 -4.05 -4.64
N ASP A 80 -6.17 -4.89 -3.74
CA ASP A 80 -5.65 -6.23 -4.07
C ASP A 80 -6.74 -7.11 -4.72
N GLY A 81 -7.97 -7.05 -4.20
CA GLY A 81 -9.13 -7.76 -4.74
C GLY A 81 -9.59 -7.28 -6.12
N ILE A 82 -9.44 -6.00 -6.41
CA ILE A 82 -9.71 -5.44 -7.75
C ILE A 82 -8.60 -5.85 -8.72
N TYR A 83 -7.33 -5.77 -8.32
CA TYR A 83 -6.19 -6.19 -9.13
C TYR A 83 -6.30 -7.68 -9.51
N ALA A 84 -6.74 -8.54 -8.59
CA ALA A 84 -7.00 -9.94 -8.86
C ALA A 84 -8.08 -10.15 -9.94
N VAL A 85 -9.16 -9.34 -9.96
CA VAL A 85 -10.19 -9.41 -11.02
C VAL A 85 -9.67 -8.88 -12.36
N VAL A 86 -8.82 -7.84 -12.36
CA VAL A 86 -8.18 -7.31 -13.58
C VAL A 86 -7.26 -8.37 -14.19
N GLU A 87 -6.40 -8.98 -13.39
CA GLU A 87 -5.42 -9.95 -13.85
C GLU A 87 -6.08 -11.26 -14.31
N ASN A 88 -7.09 -11.77 -13.58
CA ASN A 88 -7.91 -12.89 -14.06
C ASN A 88 -8.67 -12.55 -15.36
N HIS A 89 -9.03 -11.28 -15.59
CA HIS A 89 -9.60 -10.88 -16.87
C HIS A 89 -8.55 -10.84 -17.98
N ILE A 90 -7.36 -10.28 -17.76
CA ILE A 90 -6.26 -10.30 -18.75
C ILE A 90 -5.80 -11.74 -19.06
N ALA A 91 -5.93 -12.67 -18.10
CA ALA A 91 -5.68 -14.10 -18.26
C ALA A 91 -6.86 -14.91 -18.85
N SER A 92 -8.05 -14.31 -19.05
CA SER A 92 -9.19 -14.97 -19.71
C SER A 92 -9.13 -14.84 -21.24
N HIS A 93 -9.93 -15.64 -21.96
CA HIS A 93 -9.99 -15.66 -23.44
C HIS A 93 -11.21 -14.88 -23.97
N GLY A 94 -11.17 -14.46 -25.24
CA GLY A 94 -12.34 -13.98 -25.98
C GLY A 94 -12.58 -12.46 -25.93
N HIS A 95 -11.53 -11.66 -25.69
CA HIS A 95 -11.65 -10.20 -25.61
C HIS A 95 -10.33 -9.48 -25.91
N ASN A 96 -10.41 -8.18 -26.24
CA ASN A 96 -9.29 -7.39 -26.76
C ASN A 96 -8.18 -7.04 -25.73
N TYR A 97 -8.18 -7.69 -24.56
CA TYR A 97 -7.14 -7.63 -23.52
C TYR A 97 -6.61 -9.02 -23.13
N SER A 98 -7.06 -10.08 -23.80
CA SER A 98 -6.69 -11.46 -23.50
C SER A 98 -5.22 -11.73 -23.84
N ARG A 99 -4.41 -12.05 -22.84
CA ARG A 99 -3.03 -12.51 -23.03
C ARG A 99 -2.95 -13.90 -23.67
N PRO A 100 -3.83 -14.88 -23.36
CA PRO A 100 -3.86 -16.15 -24.08
C PRO A 100 -4.17 -16.00 -25.58
N ASP A 101 -5.26 -15.31 -25.95
CA ASP A 101 -5.58 -15.00 -27.36
C ASP A 101 -4.41 -14.32 -28.08
N PHE A 102 -3.73 -13.36 -27.42
CA PHE A 102 -2.53 -12.71 -27.95
C PHE A 102 -1.38 -13.70 -28.19
N LEU A 103 -1.05 -14.54 -27.20
CA LEU A 103 0.05 -15.50 -27.29
C LEU A 103 -0.24 -16.60 -28.31
N GLN A 104 -1.46 -17.15 -28.37
CA GLN A 104 -1.85 -18.10 -29.41
C GLN A 104 -1.69 -17.48 -30.80
N LYS A 105 -2.30 -16.31 -31.03
CA LYS A 105 -2.21 -15.62 -32.33
C LYS A 105 -0.78 -15.24 -32.69
N LEU A 106 0.06 -14.93 -31.71
CA LEU A 106 1.48 -14.65 -31.93
C LEU A 106 2.24 -15.91 -32.36
N GLU A 107 2.00 -17.07 -31.71
CA GLU A 107 2.58 -18.36 -32.10
C GLU A 107 2.25 -18.71 -33.57
N GLU A 108 1.00 -18.48 -33.98
CA GLU A 108 0.51 -18.68 -35.36
C GLU A 108 1.16 -17.76 -36.40
N LYS A 109 1.69 -16.58 -36.00
CA LYS A 109 2.35 -15.62 -36.93
C LYS A 109 3.87 -15.63 -36.85
N VAL A 110 4.48 -16.13 -35.78
CA VAL A 110 5.94 -16.19 -35.62
C VAL A 110 6.53 -17.34 -36.46
N THR A 111 7.43 -16.99 -37.39
CA THR A 111 8.07 -17.94 -38.31
C THR A 111 9.42 -18.48 -37.80
N ASP A 112 10.08 -17.77 -36.88
CA ASP A 112 11.35 -18.19 -36.28
C ASP A 112 11.11 -19.23 -35.18
N SER A 113 11.87 -20.32 -35.18
CA SER A 113 11.60 -21.46 -34.29
C SER A 113 11.92 -21.17 -32.82
N ASP A 114 12.93 -20.34 -32.55
CA ASP A 114 13.30 -19.96 -31.19
C ASP A 114 12.32 -18.94 -30.61
N ALA A 115 11.87 -17.99 -31.44
CA ALA A 115 10.79 -17.08 -31.07
C ALA A 115 9.44 -17.79 -30.87
N ARG A 116 9.13 -18.83 -31.65
CA ARG A 116 7.92 -19.64 -31.43
C ARG A 116 8.01 -20.43 -30.13
N LEU A 117 9.16 -21.06 -29.85
CA LEU A 117 9.43 -21.78 -28.61
C LEU A 117 9.29 -20.86 -27.38
N TYR A 118 9.73 -19.61 -27.46
CA TYR A 118 9.52 -18.61 -26.40
C TYR A 118 8.02 -18.38 -26.10
N VAL A 119 7.20 -18.25 -27.13
CA VAL A 119 5.74 -18.06 -26.97
C VAL A 119 5.07 -19.33 -26.42
N GLN A 120 5.46 -20.52 -26.90
CA GLN A 120 4.94 -21.80 -26.40
C GLN A 120 5.25 -22.00 -24.90
N VAL A 121 6.46 -21.65 -24.46
CA VAL A 121 6.83 -21.67 -23.04
C VAL A 121 5.97 -20.69 -22.23
N ALA A 122 5.70 -19.48 -22.73
CA ALA A 122 4.82 -18.51 -22.06
C ALA A 122 3.36 -19.01 -21.95
N ARG A 123 2.82 -19.66 -22.99
CA ARG A 123 1.50 -20.29 -22.99
C ARG A 123 1.40 -21.42 -21.96
N ALA A 124 2.33 -22.38 -22.01
CA ALA A 124 2.35 -23.53 -21.10
C ALA A 124 2.59 -23.13 -19.63
N MET A 125 3.38 -22.08 -19.35
CA MET A 125 3.54 -21.55 -18.00
C MET A 125 2.32 -20.75 -17.51
N GLY A 126 1.42 -20.34 -18.43
CA GLY A 126 0.07 -19.83 -18.13
C GLY A 126 -0.98 -20.92 -17.95
N GLY A 127 -0.59 -22.19 -17.84
CA GLY A 127 -1.50 -23.32 -17.60
C GLY A 127 -2.13 -23.94 -18.86
N GLU A 128 -1.75 -23.49 -20.07
CA GLU A 128 -2.25 -24.08 -21.31
C GLU A 128 -1.65 -25.48 -21.57
N LEU A 129 -2.51 -26.44 -21.95
CA LEU A 129 -2.11 -27.81 -22.28
C LEU A 129 -1.62 -27.90 -23.74
N LEU A 130 -0.33 -27.64 -23.95
CA LEU A 130 0.33 -27.85 -25.25
C LEU A 130 0.70 -29.33 -25.48
N SER A 131 0.91 -29.71 -26.74
CA SER A 131 1.32 -31.08 -27.10
C SER A 131 2.79 -31.32 -26.74
N ASN A 132 3.04 -32.09 -25.69
CA ASN A 132 4.38 -32.44 -25.20
C ASN A 132 5.13 -33.47 -26.09
N SER A 133 4.94 -33.39 -27.41
CA SER A 133 5.66 -34.22 -28.40
C SER A 133 6.94 -33.55 -28.93
N ASP A 134 7.18 -32.28 -28.60
CA ASP A 134 8.42 -31.56 -28.91
C ASP A 134 9.39 -31.60 -27.70
N GLU A 135 10.53 -32.28 -27.87
CA GLU A 135 11.59 -32.39 -26.86
C GLU A 135 12.22 -31.02 -26.50
N ARG A 136 12.25 -30.05 -27.43
CA ARG A 136 12.73 -28.69 -27.14
C ARG A 136 11.81 -27.97 -26.16
N LEU A 137 10.49 -28.12 -26.32
CA LEU A 137 9.50 -27.54 -25.42
C LEU A 137 9.56 -28.20 -24.04
N ALA A 138 9.67 -29.53 -23.99
CA ALA A 138 9.85 -30.25 -22.73
C ALA A 138 11.14 -29.84 -21.99
N SER A 139 12.26 -29.69 -22.72
CA SER A 139 13.54 -29.24 -22.16
C SER A 139 13.49 -27.79 -21.65
N ALA A 140 12.97 -26.87 -22.46
CA ALA A 140 12.83 -25.46 -22.09
C ALA A 140 11.90 -25.28 -20.87
N LEU A 141 10.78 -26.02 -20.81
CA LEU A 141 9.90 -26.03 -19.63
C LEU A 141 10.56 -26.65 -18.39
N GLY A 142 11.51 -27.58 -18.55
CA GLY A 142 12.33 -28.09 -17.45
C GLY A 142 13.23 -27.01 -16.86
N ILE A 143 13.98 -26.29 -17.72
CA ILE A 143 14.81 -25.15 -17.30
C ILE A 143 13.96 -24.08 -16.62
N VAL A 144 12.87 -23.66 -17.27
CA VAL A 144 11.99 -22.58 -16.76
C VAL A 144 11.27 -22.97 -15.47
N LYS A 145 10.92 -24.25 -15.26
CA LYS A 145 10.33 -24.69 -13.98
C LYS A 145 11.34 -24.78 -12.84
N ASN A 146 12.61 -25.08 -13.12
CA ASN A 146 13.65 -25.05 -12.10
C ASN A 146 14.02 -23.60 -11.74
N GLU A 147 14.31 -22.76 -12.74
CA GLU A 147 14.75 -21.38 -12.54
C GLU A 147 13.61 -20.45 -12.08
N LEU A 148 12.40 -20.54 -12.66
CA LEU A 148 11.25 -19.75 -12.19
C LEU A 148 10.48 -20.41 -11.03
N GLY A 149 10.75 -21.69 -10.71
CA GLY A 149 10.22 -22.31 -9.48
C GLY A 149 10.73 -21.66 -8.19
N ILE A 150 11.85 -20.93 -8.28
CA ILE A 150 12.39 -20.06 -7.23
C ILE A 150 11.49 -18.84 -6.99
N PHE A 151 10.80 -18.33 -8.02
CA PHE A 151 9.86 -17.22 -7.87
C PHE A 151 8.50 -17.72 -7.39
N GLN A 152 8.35 -17.81 -6.07
CA GLN A 152 7.04 -17.97 -5.44
C GLN A 152 6.07 -16.84 -5.86
N PRO A 153 4.79 -17.12 -6.14
CA PRO A 153 3.74 -16.10 -6.22
C PRO A 153 3.65 -15.30 -4.91
N GLN A 154 3.39 -14.00 -5.00
CA GLN A 154 3.31 -13.09 -3.84
C GLN A 154 2.05 -12.22 -3.93
N GLY A 155 1.55 -11.74 -2.79
CA GLY A 155 0.30 -10.96 -2.74
C GLY A 155 -0.88 -11.70 -3.36
N PHE A 156 -1.68 -11.01 -4.18
CA PHE A 156 -2.89 -11.60 -4.76
C PHE A 156 -2.64 -12.76 -5.74
N TYR A 157 -1.40 -12.98 -6.18
CA TYR A 157 -1.07 -14.04 -7.13
C TYR A 157 -1.13 -15.46 -6.52
N ASP A 158 -1.15 -15.63 -5.19
CA ASP A 158 -1.28 -16.94 -4.53
C ASP A 158 -2.73 -17.35 -4.19
N TRP A 159 -3.71 -16.45 -4.42
CA TRP A 159 -5.12 -16.63 -4.04
C TRP A 159 -5.88 -17.67 -4.86
N SER A 160 -5.45 -17.94 -6.10
CA SER A 160 -6.04 -18.97 -6.96
C SER A 160 -5.02 -19.55 -7.93
N LYS A 161 -5.31 -20.75 -8.46
CA LYS A 161 -4.47 -21.40 -9.48
C LYS A 161 -4.27 -20.49 -10.70
N ASP A 162 -5.34 -19.85 -11.17
CA ASP A 162 -5.32 -19.09 -12.42
C ASP A 162 -4.48 -17.81 -12.27
N LEU A 163 -4.54 -17.15 -11.10
CA LEU A 163 -3.61 -16.06 -10.75
C LEU A 163 -2.16 -16.55 -10.61
N THR A 164 -1.94 -17.72 -10.03
CA THR A 164 -0.59 -18.32 -9.91
C THR A 164 0.02 -18.66 -11.28
N ASP A 165 -0.79 -19.14 -12.23
CA ASP A 165 -0.33 -19.41 -13.60
C ASP A 165 -0.18 -18.11 -14.41
N ALA A 166 -1.04 -17.11 -14.19
CA ALA A 166 -0.89 -15.78 -14.78
C ALA A 166 0.42 -15.09 -14.30
N PHE A 167 0.79 -15.23 -13.02
CA PHE A 167 2.08 -14.78 -12.47
C PHE A 167 3.26 -15.44 -13.18
N ARG A 168 3.22 -16.77 -13.32
CA ARG A 168 4.26 -17.56 -14.01
C ARG A 168 4.42 -17.11 -15.46
N GLN A 169 3.31 -16.92 -16.17
CA GLN A 169 3.30 -16.38 -17.53
C GLN A 169 3.89 -14.96 -17.59
N ILE A 170 3.52 -14.06 -16.67
CA ILE A 170 4.11 -12.71 -16.56
C ILE A 170 5.63 -12.78 -16.38
N LYS A 171 6.13 -13.65 -15.49
CA LYS A 171 7.57 -13.82 -15.25
C LYS A 171 8.31 -14.31 -16.50
N VAL A 172 7.72 -15.21 -17.31
CA VAL A 172 8.29 -15.58 -18.62
C VAL A 172 8.31 -14.39 -19.58
N VAL A 173 7.18 -13.73 -19.83
CA VAL A 173 7.08 -12.72 -20.91
C VAL A 173 7.77 -11.39 -20.61
N LYS A 174 8.10 -11.13 -19.34
CA LYS A 174 8.97 -10.01 -18.91
C LYS A 174 10.46 -10.38 -18.80
N THR A 175 10.82 -11.65 -19.04
CA THR A 175 12.21 -12.12 -19.08
C THR A 175 12.73 -12.19 -20.52
N CYS A 176 14.01 -11.89 -20.71
CA CYS A 176 14.69 -11.92 -22.00
C CYS A 176 14.78 -13.37 -22.56
N PRO A 177 14.47 -13.61 -23.84
CA PRO A 177 14.38 -14.97 -24.41
C PRO A 177 15.59 -15.88 -24.22
N GLY A 178 16.81 -15.33 -24.23
CA GLY A 178 18.05 -16.10 -24.08
C GLY A 178 18.13 -16.92 -22.80
N PHE A 179 17.41 -16.49 -21.74
CA PHE A 179 17.38 -17.11 -20.41
C PHE A 179 17.16 -18.63 -20.45
N PHE A 180 16.23 -19.10 -21.28
CA PHE A 180 15.92 -20.53 -21.44
C PHE A 180 16.21 -21.08 -22.84
N LEU A 181 16.78 -20.27 -23.73
CA LEU A 181 17.22 -20.67 -25.07
C LEU A 181 18.73 -20.95 -25.16
N GLY A 182 19.49 -20.68 -24.08
CA GLY A 182 20.86 -21.19 -23.92
C GLY A 182 21.80 -20.29 -23.10
N ASN A 183 21.54 -18.98 -23.04
CA ASN A 183 22.29 -18.02 -22.24
C ASN A 183 21.52 -16.69 -22.13
N GLU A 184 21.19 -16.24 -20.91
CA GLU A 184 20.56 -14.93 -20.68
C GLU A 184 21.36 -13.76 -21.29
N ARG A 185 22.69 -13.91 -21.34
CA ARG A 185 23.68 -12.88 -21.74
C ARG A 185 24.00 -12.89 -23.24
N ASP A 186 23.43 -13.80 -24.02
CA ASP A 186 23.55 -13.74 -25.48
C ASP A 186 22.66 -12.63 -26.03
N GLU A 187 23.22 -11.42 -26.07
CA GLU A 187 22.56 -10.24 -26.60
C GLU A 187 22.17 -10.41 -28.09
N GLY A 188 22.90 -11.24 -28.85
CA GLY A 188 22.61 -11.53 -30.25
C GLY A 188 21.36 -12.39 -30.41
N LEU A 189 21.25 -13.47 -29.64
CA LEU A 189 20.07 -14.34 -29.57
C LEU A 189 18.84 -13.57 -29.06
N ASN A 190 18.99 -12.78 -27.99
CA ASN A 190 17.92 -11.92 -27.48
C ASN A 190 17.43 -10.93 -28.56
N LYS A 191 18.35 -10.20 -29.22
CA LYS A 191 18.01 -9.28 -30.33
C LYS A 191 17.44 -9.97 -31.56
N LYS A 192 17.81 -11.23 -31.85
CA LYS A 192 17.18 -12.05 -32.90
C LYS A 192 15.73 -12.32 -32.54
N VAL A 193 15.47 -12.96 -31.40
CA VAL A 193 14.13 -13.40 -30.99
C VAL A 193 13.19 -12.21 -30.83
N PHE A 194 13.60 -11.18 -30.10
CA PHE A 194 12.80 -9.96 -29.90
C PHE A 194 12.38 -9.32 -31.24
N ARG A 195 13.30 -9.22 -32.21
CA ARG A 195 12.98 -8.69 -33.55
C ARG A 195 11.95 -9.53 -34.30
N HIS A 196 11.98 -10.86 -34.19
CA HIS A 196 10.98 -11.73 -34.81
C HIS A 196 9.61 -11.61 -34.13
N LEU A 197 9.57 -11.53 -32.79
CA LEU A 197 8.34 -11.30 -32.03
C LEU A 197 7.70 -9.95 -32.39
N MET A 198 8.45 -8.86 -32.27
CA MET A 198 7.95 -7.50 -32.53
C MET A 198 7.52 -7.32 -34.00
N ARG A 199 8.19 -7.98 -34.95
CA ARG A 199 7.75 -7.97 -36.35
C ARG A 199 6.41 -8.69 -36.55
N SER A 200 6.22 -9.86 -35.95
CA SER A 200 4.92 -10.57 -36.04
C SER A 200 3.78 -9.79 -35.37
N ILE A 201 4.09 -8.88 -34.43
CA ILE A 201 3.14 -7.94 -33.83
C ILE A 201 2.90 -6.73 -34.75
N SER A 202 3.93 -6.14 -35.35
CA SER A 202 3.77 -4.98 -36.24
C SER A 202 3.07 -5.31 -37.55
N ASP A 203 3.34 -6.48 -38.11
CA ASP A 203 2.83 -6.93 -39.41
C ASP A 203 1.36 -7.43 -39.30
N ASN A 204 0.73 -7.36 -38.12
CA ASN A 204 -0.65 -7.76 -37.85
C ASN A 204 -1.39 -6.76 -36.94
N THR A 205 -2.38 -6.05 -37.51
CA THR A 205 -3.16 -5.01 -36.81
C THR A 205 -3.93 -5.53 -35.58
N GLU A 206 -4.37 -6.79 -35.58
CA GLU A 206 -5.09 -7.36 -34.43
C GLU A 206 -4.14 -7.65 -33.27
N LEU A 207 -2.98 -8.27 -33.55
CA LEU A 207 -1.94 -8.49 -32.54
C LEU A 207 -1.43 -7.17 -31.97
N SER A 208 -1.16 -6.18 -32.81
CA SER A 208 -0.77 -4.84 -32.38
C SER A 208 -1.83 -4.21 -31.48
N SER A 209 -3.12 -4.33 -31.82
CA SER A 209 -4.21 -3.81 -30.99
C SER A 209 -4.26 -4.46 -29.60
N ILE A 210 -4.23 -5.79 -29.51
CA ILE A 210 -4.30 -6.49 -28.20
C ILE A 210 -3.04 -6.19 -27.37
N TYR A 211 -1.87 -6.15 -27.99
CA TYR A 211 -0.60 -5.79 -27.34
C TYR A 211 -0.65 -4.38 -26.73
N ASN A 212 -1.09 -3.39 -27.53
CA ASN A 212 -1.21 -2.00 -27.08
C ASN A 212 -2.27 -1.82 -25.99
N ASN A 213 -3.36 -2.58 -26.04
CA ASN A 213 -4.40 -2.59 -25.00
C ASN A 213 -3.86 -3.11 -23.66
N ILE A 214 -3.17 -4.26 -23.66
CA ILE A 214 -2.55 -4.85 -22.46
C ILE A 214 -1.48 -3.90 -21.88
N ASN A 215 -0.62 -3.33 -22.72
CA ASN A 215 0.36 -2.33 -22.29
C ASN A 215 -0.30 -1.06 -21.74
N SER A 216 -1.40 -0.57 -22.33
CA SER A 216 -2.09 0.63 -21.86
C SER A 216 -2.70 0.45 -20.47
N ILE A 217 -3.28 -0.72 -20.15
CA ILE A 217 -3.79 -0.96 -18.79
C ILE A 217 -2.64 -1.14 -17.78
N TYR A 218 -1.56 -1.86 -18.12
CA TYR A 218 -0.41 -1.99 -17.21
C TYR A 218 0.31 -0.65 -16.95
N ALA A 219 0.41 0.24 -17.93
CA ALA A 219 0.99 1.58 -17.74
C ALA A 219 0.16 2.45 -16.78
N LYS A 220 -1.18 2.37 -16.87
CA LYS A 220 -2.09 3.11 -15.97
C LYS A 220 -2.07 2.57 -14.53
N LEU A 221 -1.97 1.25 -14.38
CA LEU A 221 -1.95 0.58 -13.08
C LEU A 221 -0.59 0.72 -12.38
N THR A 222 0.53 0.55 -13.09
CA THR A 222 1.86 0.65 -12.51
C THR A 222 2.41 2.08 -12.63
N ASP A 223 3.27 2.33 -13.62
CA ASP A 223 3.73 3.64 -14.08
C ASP A 223 4.14 3.50 -15.57
N SER A 224 4.79 4.51 -16.16
CA SER A 224 5.34 4.43 -17.52
C SER A 224 6.17 3.15 -17.74
N LEU A 225 6.07 2.56 -18.94
CA LEU A 225 6.74 1.31 -19.30
C LEU A 225 8.09 1.59 -19.99
N GLU A 226 9.07 0.71 -19.79
CA GLU A 226 10.44 0.82 -20.34
C GLU A 226 10.70 -0.31 -21.34
N GLU A 227 11.27 0.03 -22.50
CA GLU A 227 11.55 -0.94 -23.57
C GLU A 227 12.72 -1.85 -23.21
N THR A 228 12.42 -3.13 -23.07
CA THR A 228 13.38 -4.20 -22.75
C THR A 228 13.39 -5.26 -23.85
N LEU A 229 14.40 -6.13 -23.91
CA LEU A 229 14.46 -7.26 -24.85
C LEU A 229 13.53 -8.44 -24.44
N SER A 230 12.36 -8.13 -23.88
CA SER A 230 11.32 -9.07 -23.42
C SER A 230 10.01 -8.78 -24.16
N LEU A 231 9.15 -9.80 -24.32
CA LEU A 231 7.93 -9.67 -25.14
C LEU A 231 6.98 -8.58 -24.61
N PHE A 232 6.74 -8.55 -23.31
CA PHE A 232 6.11 -7.41 -22.65
C PHE A 232 7.18 -6.54 -21.99
N PRO A 233 7.06 -5.19 -22.09
CA PRO A 233 7.96 -4.27 -21.42
C PRO A 233 7.80 -4.36 -19.90
N GLN A 234 8.82 -3.88 -19.19
CA GLN A 234 8.80 -3.77 -17.74
C GLN A 234 8.23 -2.40 -17.33
N SER A 235 7.77 -2.25 -16.09
CA SER A 235 7.54 -0.92 -15.51
C SER A 235 8.90 -0.23 -15.41
N ARG A 236 8.98 1.03 -15.85
CA ARG A 236 10.20 1.83 -15.82
C ARG A 236 10.76 1.88 -14.40
N ILE A 237 12.09 1.80 -14.30
CA ILE A 237 12.83 1.87 -13.03
C ILE A 237 12.32 3.05 -12.20
N LEU A 238 11.81 2.76 -11.00
CA LEU A 238 11.23 3.76 -10.12
C LEU A 238 12.32 4.72 -9.62
N TYR A 239 11.93 5.95 -9.24
CA TYR A 239 12.89 6.99 -8.78
C TYR A 239 13.85 6.50 -7.68
N GLU A 240 13.35 5.55 -6.89
CA GLU A 240 13.95 4.98 -5.68
C GLU A 240 14.90 3.82 -6.04
N GLU A 241 14.52 2.94 -6.96
CA GLU A 241 15.45 1.97 -7.56
C GLU A 241 16.62 2.67 -8.25
N LYS A 242 16.35 3.77 -8.96
CA LYS A 242 17.39 4.54 -9.62
C LYS A 242 18.37 5.11 -8.58
N LEU A 243 17.86 5.57 -7.43
CA LEU A 243 18.68 5.98 -6.28
C LEU A 243 19.48 4.80 -5.70
N PHE A 244 18.87 3.63 -5.49
CA PHE A 244 19.56 2.46 -4.92
C PHE A 244 20.61 1.88 -5.88
N LYS A 245 20.36 1.94 -7.19
CA LYS A 245 21.31 1.59 -8.26
C LYS A 245 22.44 2.60 -8.38
N GLU A 246 22.16 3.90 -8.22
CA GLU A 246 23.20 4.94 -8.06
C GLU A 246 24.07 4.67 -6.83
N ILE A 247 23.48 4.47 -5.65
CA ILE A 247 24.19 4.16 -4.40
C ILE A 247 25.05 2.89 -4.52
N SER A 248 24.53 1.82 -5.13
CA SER A 248 25.29 0.58 -5.33
C SER A 248 26.48 0.76 -6.29
N LEU A 249 26.34 1.58 -7.34
CA LEU A 249 27.42 1.90 -8.27
C LEU A 249 28.45 2.87 -7.69
N GLU A 250 28.01 3.85 -6.88
CA GLU A 250 28.86 4.80 -6.17
C GLU A 250 29.71 4.11 -5.08
N ALA A 251 29.14 3.13 -4.36
CA ALA A 251 29.81 2.44 -3.25
C ALA A 251 30.86 1.40 -3.68
N GLN A 252 30.71 0.79 -4.87
CA GLN A 252 31.51 -0.38 -5.32
C GLN A 252 31.56 -1.56 -4.33
N SER A 253 30.53 -1.67 -3.48
CA SER A 253 30.41 -2.66 -2.40
C SER A 253 29.00 -3.24 -2.35
N ASP A 254 28.75 -4.10 -1.36
CA ASP A 254 27.38 -4.42 -0.93
C ASP A 254 26.56 -3.15 -0.67
N ILE A 255 25.27 -3.24 -0.97
CA ILE A 255 24.29 -2.18 -0.75
C ILE A 255 24.22 -1.85 0.76
N PRO A 256 24.27 -0.56 1.16
CA PRO A 256 24.16 -0.16 2.56
C PRO A 256 22.89 -0.69 3.24
N THR A 257 22.99 -0.97 4.54
CA THR A 257 21.81 -1.11 5.40
C THR A 257 21.08 0.23 5.55
N ASN A 258 19.79 0.20 5.87
CA ASN A 258 18.90 1.39 5.96
C ASN A 258 18.70 2.18 4.64
N LEU A 259 18.45 1.46 3.54
CA LEU A 259 17.98 2.02 2.26
C LEU A 259 16.79 2.99 2.42
N GLY A 260 15.90 2.74 3.40
CA GLY A 260 14.70 3.54 3.63
C GLY A 260 15.00 4.95 4.13
N ASN A 261 15.99 5.09 5.01
CA ASN A 261 16.49 6.41 5.41
C ASN A 261 17.16 7.13 4.22
N ALA A 262 17.87 6.42 3.33
CA ALA A 262 18.42 7.04 2.12
C ALA A 262 17.32 7.56 1.17
N LEU A 263 16.17 6.87 1.08
CA LEU A 263 14.98 7.37 0.37
C LEU A 263 14.39 8.61 1.06
N VAL A 264 14.23 8.59 2.38
CA VAL A 264 13.75 9.76 3.15
C VAL A 264 14.67 10.96 2.98
N GLU A 265 15.99 10.78 3.05
CA GLU A 265 16.97 11.85 2.79
C GLU A 265 16.88 12.37 1.35
N ALA A 266 16.73 11.49 0.35
CA ALA A 266 16.57 11.89 -1.04
C ALA A 266 15.29 12.72 -1.28
N LEU A 267 14.20 12.43 -0.57
CA LEU A 267 12.96 13.20 -0.60
C LEU A 267 13.11 14.54 0.12
N ARG A 268 13.65 14.55 1.36
CA ARG A 268 13.86 15.75 2.17
C ARG A 268 14.82 16.75 1.50
N ASN A 269 15.81 16.26 0.75
CA ASN A 269 16.76 17.07 0.00
C ASN A 269 16.32 17.37 -1.46
N GLY A 270 15.12 16.95 -1.88
CA GLY A 270 14.61 17.22 -3.24
C GLY A 270 15.33 16.49 -4.38
N ARG A 271 16.13 15.45 -4.08
CA ARG A 271 16.75 14.56 -5.10
C ARG A 271 15.71 13.63 -5.74
N ILE A 272 14.57 13.40 -5.07
CA ILE A 272 13.36 12.74 -5.61
C ILE A 272 12.15 13.66 -5.43
N TYR A 273 11.27 13.72 -6.43
CA TYR A 273 9.97 14.40 -6.37
C TYR A 273 8.85 13.40 -6.68
N LEU A 274 7.92 13.22 -5.74
CA LEU A 274 6.78 12.28 -5.85
C LEU A 274 5.49 12.93 -6.37
N THR A 275 5.51 14.21 -6.77
CA THR A 275 4.32 14.90 -7.29
C THR A 275 3.91 14.31 -8.65
N PRO A 276 2.72 13.69 -8.77
CA PRO A 276 2.32 12.98 -9.98
C PRO A 276 1.99 13.97 -11.10
N ASN A 277 2.37 13.60 -12.33
CA ASN A 277 2.06 14.38 -13.53
C ASN A 277 0.96 13.68 -14.36
N LYS A 278 0.79 14.10 -15.62
CA LYS A 278 -0.23 13.54 -16.53
C LYS A 278 0.03 12.08 -16.96
N ASP A 279 1.28 11.63 -16.91
CA ASP A 279 1.73 10.32 -17.38
C ASP A 279 1.94 9.33 -16.20
N SER A 280 1.88 9.80 -14.95
CA SER A 280 2.07 8.99 -13.73
C SER A 280 0.92 8.01 -13.48
N GLY A 281 1.26 6.73 -13.30
CA GLY A 281 0.32 5.66 -12.95
C GLY A 281 -0.14 5.66 -11.49
N LEU A 282 -0.85 4.61 -11.05
CA LEU A 282 -1.36 4.52 -9.67
C LEU A 282 -0.24 4.44 -8.63
N TYR A 283 0.88 3.77 -8.93
CA TYR A 283 2.00 3.65 -7.99
C TYR A 283 2.53 5.02 -7.54
N THR A 284 2.86 5.91 -8.49
CA THR A 284 3.37 7.26 -8.19
C THR A 284 2.37 8.06 -7.36
N ARG A 285 1.06 7.86 -7.59
CA ARG A 285 -0.02 8.55 -6.88
C ARG A 285 -0.22 7.99 -5.46
N GLN A 286 -0.04 6.69 -5.25
CA GLN A 286 -0.01 6.07 -3.93
C GLN A 286 1.23 6.47 -3.12
N MET A 287 2.36 6.69 -3.78
CA MET A 287 3.54 7.27 -3.13
C MET A 287 3.37 8.76 -2.80
N HIS A 288 2.65 9.49 -3.64
CA HIS A 288 2.25 10.86 -3.33
C HIS A 288 1.29 10.93 -2.12
N GLU A 289 0.41 9.94 -1.88
CA GLU A 289 -0.46 9.88 -0.67
C GLU A 289 0.34 10.22 0.59
N VAL A 290 1.38 9.43 0.84
CA VAL A 290 2.11 9.37 2.10
C VAL A 290 3.32 10.30 2.15
N SER A 291 3.68 10.95 1.03
CA SER A 291 4.79 11.91 0.96
C SER A 291 4.73 13.04 2.00
N SER A 292 3.53 13.43 2.47
CA SER A 292 3.38 14.48 3.51
C SER A 292 3.82 14.03 4.90
N LEU A 293 3.97 12.74 5.17
CA LEU A 293 4.50 12.23 6.44
C LEU A 293 5.99 12.62 6.63
N VAL A 294 6.73 12.84 5.53
CA VAL A 294 8.16 13.21 5.54
C VAL A 294 8.45 14.60 4.95
N THR A 295 7.51 15.20 4.22
CA THR A 295 7.65 16.55 3.65
C THR A 295 6.92 17.58 4.52
N GLN A 296 7.70 18.23 5.40
CA GLN A 296 7.27 19.30 6.33
C GLN A 296 6.68 20.56 5.64
N SER A 297 6.67 20.61 4.31
CA SER A 297 6.02 21.64 3.49
C SER A 297 4.50 21.48 3.35
N SER A 298 3.89 20.47 3.98
CA SER A 298 2.46 20.17 3.87
C SER A 298 1.62 21.06 4.82
N PRO A 299 0.44 21.59 4.42
CA PRO A 299 -0.30 22.59 5.20
C PRO A 299 -0.72 22.15 6.61
N GLU A 300 -0.85 20.85 6.86
CA GLU A 300 -1.11 20.30 8.19
C GLU A 300 -0.05 20.71 9.24
N PHE A 301 1.20 20.95 8.86
CA PHE A 301 2.28 21.33 9.79
C PHE A 301 2.16 22.75 10.39
N ASP A 302 1.30 23.61 9.82
CA ASP A 302 0.91 24.88 10.44
C ASP A 302 -0.02 24.69 11.67
N LYS A 303 -0.66 23.52 11.77
CA LYS A 303 -1.67 23.19 12.79
C LYS A 303 -1.33 22.01 13.69
N PHE A 304 -0.44 21.14 13.24
CA PHE A 304 -0.01 19.95 13.96
C PHE A 304 1.50 19.85 13.89
N LYS A 305 2.17 19.88 15.05
CA LYS A 305 3.65 19.83 15.11
C LYS A 305 4.10 18.58 15.85
N PRO A 306 4.50 17.52 15.11
CA PRO A 306 5.22 16.38 15.68
C PRO A 306 6.50 16.85 16.39
N ASN A 307 6.87 16.16 17.46
CA ASN A 307 8.21 16.25 18.03
C ASN A 307 9.21 15.42 17.19
N GLU A 308 10.51 15.45 17.51
CA GLU A 308 11.53 14.71 16.74
C GLU A 308 11.28 13.19 16.72
N THR A 309 10.89 12.58 17.85
CA THR A 309 10.49 11.17 17.91
C THR A 309 9.34 10.86 16.97
N TYR A 310 8.31 11.71 16.95
CA TYR A 310 7.16 11.49 16.11
C TYR A 310 7.48 11.75 14.63
N TYR A 311 8.38 12.70 14.29
CA TYR A 311 8.93 12.75 12.92
C TYR A 311 9.61 11.45 12.52
N LYS A 312 10.44 10.85 13.37
CA LYS A 312 11.08 9.54 13.11
C LYS A 312 10.07 8.39 13.00
N ILE A 313 8.94 8.47 13.70
CA ILE A 313 7.82 7.52 13.57
C ILE A 313 7.02 7.77 12.28
N LEU A 314 6.86 9.02 11.84
CA LEU A 314 6.23 9.38 10.56
C LEU A 314 7.12 9.02 9.36
N GLU A 315 8.45 9.09 9.52
CA GLU A 315 9.43 8.53 8.59
C GLU A 315 9.30 7.01 8.53
N ARG A 316 9.33 6.28 9.66
CA ARG A 316 9.05 4.84 9.68
C ARG A 316 7.70 4.46 9.09
N GLU A 317 6.64 5.23 9.34
CA GLU A 317 5.30 5.00 8.79
C GLU A 317 5.24 5.32 7.29
N PHE A 318 5.94 6.35 6.81
CA PHE A 318 6.13 6.60 5.38
C PHE A 318 6.80 5.41 4.71
N ILE A 319 7.93 4.95 5.26
CA ILE A 319 8.71 3.84 4.69
C ILE A 319 7.94 2.50 4.81
N SER A 320 7.11 2.31 5.85
CA SER A 320 6.21 1.14 5.97
C SER A 320 5.03 1.19 4.99
N ASN A 321 4.45 2.37 4.79
CA ASN A 321 3.40 2.57 3.79
C ASN A 321 3.94 2.47 2.37
N TRP A 322 5.19 2.86 2.13
CA TRP A 322 5.93 2.61 0.90
C TRP A 322 6.13 1.13 0.63
N VAL A 323 6.69 0.36 1.58
CA VAL A 323 6.87 -1.10 1.44
C VAL A 323 5.53 -1.80 1.13
N THR A 324 4.42 -1.34 1.70
CA THR A 324 3.09 -1.89 1.42
C THR A 324 2.45 -1.39 0.11
N THR A 325 2.83 -0.20 -0.39
CA THR A 325 2.58 0.19 -1.81
C THR A 325 3.33 -0.76 -2.73
N HIS A 326 4.61 -0.96 -2.46
CA HIS A 326 5.49 -1.81 -3.25
C HIS A 326 5.10 -3.29 -3.21
N HIS A 327 4.48 -3.80 -2.14
CA HIS A 327 3.87 -5.13 -2.13
C HIS A 327 2.78 -5.30 -3.21
N THR A 328 2.09 -4.23 -3.59
CA THR A 328 1.12 -4.21 -4.72
C THR A 328 1.81 -4.08 -6.08
N HIS A 329 3.10 -3.71 -6.10
CA HIS A 329 3.92 -3.41 -7.29
C HIS A 329 5.29 -4.13 -7.24
N ILE A 330 5.28 -5.40 -6.86
CA ILE A 330 6.40 -6.04 -6.18
C ILE A 330 7.60 -6.45 -7.06
N GLY A 331 8.60 -5.56 -7.13
CA GLY A 331 9.92 -5.89 -7.68
C GLY A 331 11.15 -5.36 -6.91
N HIS A 332 11.05 -4.25 -6.14
CA HIS A 332 12.03 -3.14 -6.24
C HIS A 332 12.21 -2.17 -4.98
N MET A 333 12.68 -2.56 -3.76
CA MET A 333 12.54 -1.78 -2.43
C MET A 333 13.88 -1.42 -1.63
N GLY A 334 14.06 -1.04 -0.32
CA GLY A 334 13.34 -1.13 1.02
C GLY A 334 13.89 -0.26 2.24
N HIS A 335 13.65 -0.60 3.54
CA HIS A 335 13.54 0.21 4.84
C HIS A 335 14.88 0.52 5.67
N ILE A 336 15.11 1.04 6.93
CA ILE A 336 14.47 1.62 8.20
C ILE A 336 15.33 2.85 8.77
N ASP A 337 15.37 3.53 9.97
CA ASP A 337 14.96 3.49 11.46
C ASP A 337 15.27 4.88 12.24
N PHE A 338 15.13 5.36 13.53
CA PHE A 338 14.80 5.11 15.02
C PHE A 338 14.60 6.53 15.79
N ASN A 339 14.17 6.92 17.06
CA ASN A 339 13.49 6.56 18.37
C ASN A 339 13.43 7.84 19.39
N ILE A 340 12.87 7.76 20.66
CA ILE A 340 13.03 8.61 21.97
C ILE A 340 11.82 9.18 22.86
N VAL A 341 11.99 9.60 24.16
CA VAL A 341 11.09 9.54 25.42
C VAL A 341 10.72 10.89 26.20
N THR A 342 9.92 11.14 27.31
CA THR A 342 8.90 10.55 28.32
C THR A 342 8.04 11.69 29.05
N ALA A 343 6.97 11.46 29.90
CA ALA A 343 6.21 12.50 30.73
C ALA A 343 5.26 12.01 31.93
N ALA A 344 4.82 12.85 32.93
CA ALA A 344 3.83 12.52 34.04
C ALA A 344 3.14 13.66 34.93
N ASP A 345 1.85 13.45 35.32
CA ASP A 345 0.93 13.90 36.45
C ASP A 345 0.58 15.36 36.95
N ILE A 346 -0.67 15.55 37.48
CA ILE A 346 -1.42 16.85 37.62
C ILE A 346 -2.31 17.01 38.91
N LYS A 347 -2.76 18.24 39.26
CA LYS A 347 -3.83 18.57 40.27
C LYS A 347 -5.07 19.26 39.64
N SER A 348 -6.21 19.29 40.33
CA SER A 348 -7.54 19.53 39.71
C SER A 348 -7.93 20.99 39.38
N SER A 349 -8.25 21.25 38.11
CA SER A 349 -8.91 22.44 37.54
C SER A 349 -10.05 22.02 36.57
N ILE A 350 -10.69 22.93 35.82
CA ILE A 350 -11.37 22.51 34.58
C ILE A 350 -10.29 22.14 33.55
N ILE A 351 -10.11 20.84 33.29
CA ILE A 351 -9.11 20.36 32.33
C ILE A 351 -9.71 20.31 30.93
N ILE A 352 -9.32 21.26 30.07
CA ILE A 352 -9.69 21.28 28.66
C ILE A 352 -8.68 20.43 27.88
N LYS A 353 -9.16 19.33 27.30
CA LYS A 353 -8.33 18.37 26.53
C LYS A 353 -8.66 18.40 25.04
N PRO A 354 -7.69 18.13 24.14
CA PRO A 354 -8.00 17.92 22.72
C PRO A 354 -8.73 16.58 22.54
N GLN A 355 -9.57 16.49 21.50
CA GLN A 355 -10.32 15.28 21.18
C GLN A 355 -10.13 14.93 19.70
N LEU A 356 -9.34 13.89 19.43
CA LEU A 356 -9.22 13.28 18.10
C LEU A 356 -10.35 12.28 17.87
N SER A 357 -10.87 12.27 16.63
CA SER A 357 -11.84 11.27 16.14
C SER A 357 -11.18 10.21 15.25
N ILE A 358 -10.08 10.57 14.59
CA ILE A 358 -9.15 9.69 13.87
C ILE A 358 -7.74 10.34 13.92
N GLU A 359 -6.68 9.64 13.52
CA GLU A 359 -5.33 10.21 13.39
C GLU A 359 -5.32 11.47 12.47
N PRO A 360 -4.59 12.55 12.82
CA PRO A 360 -4.81 13.89 12.26
C PRO A 360 -4.12 14.15 10.88
N PHE A 361 -4.23 13.21 9.94
CA PHE A 361 -3.67 13.33 8.58
C PHE A 361 -4.74 13.44 7.48
N PRO A 362 -5.50 14.56 7.43
CA PRO A 362 -6.65 14.68 6.53
C PRO A 362 -6.28 14.61 5.04
N THR A 363 -5.10 15.11 4.69
CA THR A 363 -4.53 15.09 3.34
C THR A 363 -4.34 13.66 2.82
N VAL A 364 -4.01 12.71 3.70
CA VAL A 364 -3.77 11.31 3.30
C VAL A 364 -5.10 10.64 2.93
N TYR A 365 -6.14 10.80 3.75
CA TYR A 365 -7.48 10.25 3.45
C TYR A 365 -8.09 10.87 2.19
N GLU A 366 -7.83 12.16 1.91
CA GLU A 366 -8.23 12.79 0.64
C GLU A 366 -7.51 12.17 -0.57
N ARG A 367 -6.18 12.04 -0.52
CA ARG A 367 -5.40 11.44 -1.62
C ARG A 367 -5.79 9.97 -1.89
N MET A 368 -6.11 9.20 -0.85
CA MET A 368 -6.68 7.85 -1.00
C MET A 368 -8.01 7.89 -1.77
N ALA A 369 -8.94 8.77 -1.38
CA ALA A 369 -10.24 8.90 -2.04
C ALA A 369 -10.12 9.33 -3.51
N ASP A 370 -9.18 10.23 -3.83
CA ASP A 370 -8.87 10.61 -5.22
C ASP A 370 -8.29 9.44 -6.03
N ASN A 371 -7.49 8.56 -5.41
CA ASN A 371 -6.96 7.37 -6.06
C ASN A 371 -8.03 6.30 -6.34
N LEU A 372 -9.09 6.19 -5.52
CA LEU A 372 -10.25 5.34 -5.83
C LEU A 372 -11.03 5.85 -7.05
N VAL A 373 -11.20 7.17 -7.18
CA VAL A 373 -11.82 7.80 -8.37
C VAL A 373 -10.97 7.53 -9.63
N PHE A 374 -9.64 7.68 -9.54
CA PHE A 374 -8.74 7.36 -10.64
C PHE A 374 -8.83 5.89 -11.07
N LEU A 375 -8.89 4.96 -10.10
CA LEU A 375 -9.02 3.53 -10.38
C LEU A 375 -10.36 3.19 -11.03
N ASN A 376 -11.48 3.70 -10.49
CA ASN A 376 -12.81 3.49 -11.08
C ASN A 376 -12.88 4.00 -12.53
N ASN A 377 -12.38 5.22 -12.78
CA ASN A 377 -12.36 5.81 -14.11
C ASN A 377 -11.44 5.02 -15.07
N THR A 378 -10.28 4.55 -14.60
CA THR A 378 -9.34 3.72 -15.37
C THR A 378 -9.98 2.40 -15.81
N LEU A 379 -10.64 1.70 -14.88
CA LEU A 379 -11.26 0.40 -15.14
C LEU A 379 -12.50 0.54 -16.03
N THR A 380 -13.35 1.55 -15.78
CA THR A 380 -14.52 1.84 -16.62
C THR A 380 -14.09 2.15 -18.05
N SER A 381 -13.03 2.94 -18.22
CA SER A 381 -12.51 3.33 -19.55
C SER A 381 -11.80 2.18 -20.29
N ALA A 382 -11.31 1.16 -19.58
CA ALA A 382 -10.62 0.02 -20.18
C ALA A 382 -11.58 -1.14 -20.51
N PHE A 383 -12.47 -1.47 -19.58
CA PHE A 383 -13.26 -2.71 -19.59
C PHE A 383 -14.79 -2.49 -19.60
N GLY A 384 -15.26 -1.24 -19.47
CA GLY A 384 -16.68 -0.88 -19.47
C GLY A 384 -17.41 -1.20 -18.16
N GLU A 385 -18.66 -0.75 -18.06
CA GLU A 385 -19.51 -0.87 -16.87
C GLU A 385 -19.71 -2.33 -16.43
N GLN A 386 -19.78 -3.27 -17.38
CA GLN A 386 -19.92 -4.71 -17.11
C GLN A 386 -18.74 -5.30 -16.31
N PHE A 387 -17.56 -4.65 -16.35
CA PHE A 387 -16.43 -5.02 -15.50
C PHE A 387 -16.58 -4.44 -14.09
N ILE A 388 -17.02 -3.18 -13.98
CA ILE A 388 -17.25 -2.49 -12.70
C ILE A 388 -18.36 -3.16 -11.88
N ASN A 389 -19.34 -3.76 -12.56
CA ASN A 389 -20.43 -4.53 -11.97
C ASN A 389 -20.01 -5.90 -11.41
N LYS A 390 -18.75 -6.34 -11.59
CA LYS A 390 -18.23 -7.57 -10.97
C LYS A 390 -17.99 -7.36 -9.47
N GLN A 391 -18.04 -8.45 -8.71
CA GLN A 391 -17.46 -8.51 -7.36
C GLN A 391 -15.93 -8.54 -7.41
N ARG A 392 -15.26 -8.04 -6.37
CA ARG A 392 -13.81 -8.24 -6.18
C ARG A 392 -13.51 -9.65 -5.68
N LEU A 393 -12.23 -10.04 -5.66
CA LEU A 393 -11.81 -11.29 -5.00
C LEU A 393 -11.34 -11.09 -3.56
N ASP A 394 -11.55 -12.10 -2.72
CA ASP A 394 -10.91 -12.26 -1.41
C ASP A 394 -9.59 -13.04 -1.50
N CYS A 395 -8.88 -13.18 -0.37
CA CYS A 395 -7.63 -13.94 -0.27
C CYS A 395 -7.73 -15.46 -0.52
N ASN A 396 -8.94 -15.96 -0.81
CA ASN A 396 -9.23 -17.35 -1.19
C ASN A 396 -9.70 -17.44 -2.66
N GLY A 397 -9.58 -16.35 -3.43
CA GLY A 397 -9.99 -16.28 -4.83
C GLY A 397 -11.51 -16.21 -5.06
N ARG A 398 -12.32 -15.91 -4.03
CA ARG A 398 -13.79 -15.92 -4.08
C ARG A 398 -14.34 -14.53 -4.34
N GLY A 399 -15.41 -14.43 -5.12
CA GLY A 399 -16.19 -13.20 -5.27
C GLY A 399 -16.79 -12.75 -3.93
N VAL A 400 -16.51 -11.52 -3.50
CA VAL A 400 -17.00 -10.91 -2.26
C VAL A 400 -17.42 -9.46 -2.48
N GLY A 401 -18.17 -8.91 -1.51
CA GLY A 401 -18.68 -7.54 -1.57
C GLY A 401 -19.88 -7.36 -2.50
N THR A 402 -20.17 -6.11 -2.80
CA THR A 402 -21.14 -5.66 -3.82
C THR A 402 -20.44 -5.59 -5.20
N SER A 403 -20.84 -4.71 -6.11
CA SER A 403 -19.98 -4.41 -7.26
C SER A 403 -18.70 -3.67 -6.84
N ILE A 404 -17.64 -3.79 -7.64
CA ILE A 404 -16.40 -3.01 -7.51
C ILE A 404 -16.70 -1.51 -7.54
N GLY A 405 -17.64 -1.07 -8.37
CA GLY A 405 -18.06 0.33 -8.44
C GLY A 405 -18.66 0.83 -7.13
N GLU A 406 -19.59 0.06 -6.55
CA GLU A 406 -20.20 0.38 -5.25
C GLU A 406 -19.16 0.37 -4.13
N GLU A 407 -18.27 -0.63 -4.06
CA GLU A 407 -17.22 -0.66 -3.03
C GLU A 407 -16.24 0.52 -3.15
N LEU A 408 -15.85 0.91 -4.37
CA LEU A 408 -15.00 2.08 -4.61
C LEU A 408 -15.71 3.38 -4.19
N CYS A 409 -16.97 3.57 -4.57
CA CYS A 409 -17.75 4.76 -4.20
C CYS A 409 -18.02 4.83 -2.68
N ASN A 410 -18.36 3.71 -2.05
CA ASN A 410 -18.62 3.64 -0.61
C ASN A 410 -17.34 3.94 0.18
N LEU A 411 -16.20 3.33 -0.17
CA LEU A 411 -14.93 3.61 0.51
C LEU A 411 -14.42 5.03 0.21
N GLN A 412 -14.66 5.57 -0.99
CA GLN A 412 -14.39 6.98 -1.29
C GLN A 412 -15.17 7.92 -0.36
N SER A 413 -16.46 7.66 -0.12
CA SER A 413 -17.28 8.46 0.81
C SER A 413 -16.74 8.38 2.24
N ILE A 414 -16.48 7.15 2.73
CA ILE A 414 -15.85 6.93 4.06
C ILE A 414 -14.54 7.70 4.17
N LEU A 415 -13.63 7.61 3.19
CA LEU A 415 -12.33 8.29 3.21
C LEU A 415 -12.46 9.83 3.21
N ARG A 416 -13.38 10.41 2.43
CA ARG A 416 -13.65 11.86 2.52
C ARG A 416 -14.19 12.24 3.90
N GLY A 417 -15.09 11.45 4.47
CA GLY A 417 -15.61 11.65 5.82
C GLY A 417 -14.53 11.55 6.90
N LEU A 418 -13.61 10.58 6.80
CA LEU A 418 -12.45 10.47 7.68
C LEU A 418 -11.55 11.71 7.56
N SER A 419 -11.36 12.27 6.36
CA SER A 419 -10.67 13.55 6.20
C SER A 419 -11.40 14.69 6.92
N TYR A 420 -12.72 14.83 6.78
CA TYR A 420 -13.48 15.88 7.46
C TYR A 420 -13.43 15.73 9.00
N LEU A 421 -13.56 14.51 9.54
CA LEU A 421 -13.38 14.22 10.97
C LEU A 421 -11.96 14.55 11.45
N SER A 422 -10.95 14.26 10.62
CA SER A 422 -9.55 14.58 10.89
C SER A 422 -9.32 16.11 10.89
N LYS A 423 -9.92 16.85 9.95
CA LYS A 423 -9.91 18.32 9.89
C LYS A 423 -10.59 18.96 11.09
N ASP A 424 -11.78 18.49 11.48
CA ASP A 424 -12.48 18.97 12.69
C ASP A 424 -11.65 18.74 13.96
N SER A 425 -11.00 17.58 14.06
CA SER A 425 -10.14 17.19 15.20
C SER A 425 -8.92 18.11 15.40
N ILE A 426 -8.48 18.83 14.35
CA ILE A 426 -7.38 19.82 14.39
C ILE A 426 -7.84 21.27 14.10
N HIS A 427 -9.15 21.51 14.05
CA HIS A 427 -9.78 22.79 13.72
C HIS A 427 -9.37 23.38 12.35
N MET A 428 -9.02 22.52 11.39
CA MET A 428 -8.76 22.91 10.00
C MET A 428 -10.10 23.18 9.28
N PRO A 429 -10.28 24.33 8.60
CA PRO A 429 -11.53 24.65 7.93
C PRO A 429 -11.73 23.80 6.67
N TYR A 430 -12.97 23.37 6.42
CA TYR A 430 -13.42 22.77 5.17
C TYR A 430 -14.83 23.28 4.81
N GLN A 431 -15.26 23.06 3.56
CA GLN A 431 -16.60 23.39 3.11
C GLN A 431 -17.55 22.22 3.38
N CYS A 432 -18.42 22.34 4.37
CA CYS A 432 -19.47 21.36 4.61
C CYS A 432 -20.68 21.65 3.71
N ASN A 433 -20.89 20.81 2.70
CA ASN A 433 -22.09 20.74 1.87
C ASN A 433 -22.83 19.40 2.10
N THR A 434 -23.93 19.14 1.39
CA THR A 434 -24.71 17.89 1.57
C THR A 434 -23.85 16.63 1.43
N THR A 435 -23.03 16.54 0.38
CA THR A 435 -22.14 15.39 0.13
C THR A 435 -21.05 15.25 1.20
N ALA A 436 -20.51 16.35 1.71
CA ALA A 436 -19.58 16.31 2.84
C ALA A 436 -20.26 15.80 4.12
N GLN A 437 -21.52 16.17 4.34
CA GLN A 437 -22.32 15.69 5.48
C GLN A 437 -22.72 14.21 5.34
N GLU A 438 -22.98 13.73 4.12
CA GLU A 438 -23.19 12.31 3.80
C GLU A 438 -21.92 11.51 4.09
N SER A 439 -20.78 11.90 3.52
CA SER A 439 -19.47 11.27 3.79
C SER A 439 -19.09 11.29 5.28
N LEU A 440 -19.36 12.38 6.00
CA LEU A 440 -19.20 12.44 7.46
C LEU A 440 -20.02 11.36 8.18
N ASN A 441 -21.28 11.16 7.76
CA ASN A 441 -22.14 10.12 8.35
C ASN A 441 -21.62 8.71 8.03
N ASP A 442 -21.18 8.46 6.81
CA ASP A 442 -20.61 7.17 6.39
C ASP A 442 -19.36 6.84 7.20
N ALA A 443 -18.44 7.80 7.35
CA ALA A 443 -17.25 7.67 8.18
C ALA A 443 -17.58 7.44 9.66
N ILE A 444 -18.52 8.19 10.23
CA ILE A 444 -18.98 8.02 11.62
C ILE A 444 -19.63 6.64 11.82
N ASN A 445 -20.33 6.10 10.82
CA ASN A 445 -20.95 4.79 10.91
C ASN A 445 -19.94 3.66 10.73
N TRP A 446 -18.98 3.81 9.81
CA TRP A 446 -17.85 2.88 9.67
C TRP A 446 -17.02 2.80 10.96
N LEU A 447 -16.67 3.95 11.57
CA LEU A 447 -15.91 4.01 12.82
C LEU A 447 -16.61 3.32 14.01
N LYS A 448 -17.95 3.34 14.07
CA LYS A 448 -18.71 2.62 15.11
C LYS A 448 -18.66 1.11 14.94
N ASN A 449 -18.67 0.65 13.68
CA ASN A 449 -18.80 -0.76 13.32
C ASN A 449 -17.46 -1.36 12.87
N ILE A 450 -16.34 -0.70 13.16
CA ILE A 450 -14.99 -1.04 12.66
C ILE A 450 -14.51 -2.43 13.09
N SER A 451 -15.01 -2.94 14.21
CA SER A 451 -14.77 -4.32 14.67
C SER A 451 -15.47 -5.40 13.82
N GLU A 452 -16.47 -5.02 13.03
CA GLU A 452 -17.30 -5.88 12.19
C GLU A 452 -16.93 -5.78 10.70
N ASP A 453 -15.89 -5.01 10.35
CA ASP A 453 -15.45 -4.87 8.98
C ASP A 453 -14.70 -6.13 8.50
N TYR A 454 -15.31 -6.82 7.53
CA TYR A 454 -14.77 -8.01 6.87
C TYR A 454 -13.30 -7.89 6.43
N ASP A 455 -12.89 -6.72 5.92
CA ASP A 455 -11.51 -6.49 5.47
C ASP A 455 -10.51 -6.40 6.64
N LEU A 456 -10.99 -6.05 7.83
CA LEU A 456 -10.22 -6.04 9.08
C LEU A 456 -10.20 -7.40 9.78
N GLU A 457 -11.03 -8.37 9.40
CA GLU A 457 -10.92 -9.75 9.90
C GLU A 457 -9.76 -10.54 9.26
N ARG A 458 -9.22 -10.07 8.13
CA ARG A 458 -8.22 -10.79 7.34
C ARG A 458 -6.88 -10.97 8.08
N GLU A 459 -6.20 -12.08 7.80
CA GLU A 459 -4.85 -12.33 8.30
C GLU A 459 -3.84 -11.45 7.55
N ALA A 460 -3.26 -10.51 8.31
CA ALA A 460 -2.32 -9.47 7.91
C ALA A 460 -0.87 -9.89 7.56
N PRO A 461 -0.33 -11.07 7.92
CA PRO A 461 1.05 -11.40 7.59
C PRO A 461 1.34 -11.32 6.08
N ILE A 462 2.36 -10.56 5.69
CA ILE A 462 2.88 -10.54 4.30
C ILE A 462 4.40 -10.68 4.25
N PHE A 463 4.89 -11.34 3.20
CA PHE A 463 6.31 -11.53 2.89
C PHE A 463 6.67 -10.77 1.59
N THR A 464 7.66 -9.88 1.67
CA THR A 464 7.91 -8.88 0.62
C THR A 464 9.39 -8.88 0.19
N PRO A 465 9.80 -9.68 -0.82
CA PRO A 465 11.18 -9.66 -1.34
C PRO A 465 11.52 -8.32 -2.00
N ILE A 466 12.63 -7.71 -1.57
CA ILE A 466 13.02 -6.32 -1.85
C ILE A 466 13.91 -6.20 -3.09
N ILE A 467 15.05 -6.87 -3.05
CA ILE A 467 16.12 -6.75 -4.04
C ILE A 467 17.04 -7.97 -3.93
N ASN A 468 17.62 -8.37 -5.07
CA ASN A 468 18.59 -9.47 -5.12
C ASN A 468 19.98 -8.93 -4.74
N GLY A 469 20.64 -9.55 -3.76
CA GLY A 469 21.93 -9.09 -3.24
C GLY A 469 23.08 -9.21 -4.25
N THR A 470 24.23 -8.61 -3.93
CA THR A 470 25.38 -8.32 -4.82
C THR A 470 25.96 -9.53 -5.57
N TYR A 471 25.78 -10.75 -5.04
CA TYR A 471 26.22 -12.01 -5.66
C TYR A 471 25.08 -12.90 -6.17
N GLY A 472 23.83 -12.41 -6.12
CA GLY A 472 22.66 -13.09 -6.66
C GLY A 472 22.20 -14.34 -5.89
N SER A 473 22.68 -14.55 -4.66
CA SER A 473 22.43 -15.74 -3.83
C SER A 473 21.37 -15.54 -2.74
N GLN A 474 21.13 -14.30 -2.32
CA GLN A 474 20.19 -13.93 -1.25
C GLN A 474 19.29 -12.76 -1.69
N TYR A 475 18.04 -12.78 -1.23
CA TYR A 475 17.14 -11.64 -1.30
C TYR A 475 17.11 -10.93 0.05
N ILE A 476 17.33 -9.62 0.03
CA ILE A 476 16.82 -8.76 1.09
C ILE A 476 15.29 -8.84 1.00
N SER A 477 14.58 -9.06 2.11
CA SER A 477 13.13 -9.26 2.16
C SER A 477 12.56 -8.63 3.42
N TYR A 478 11.30 -8.19 3.41
CA TYR A 478 10.63 -7.66 4.60
C TYR A 478 9.43 -8.51 4.98
N ILE A 479 9.26 -8.71 6.28
CA ILE A 479 8.12 -9.42 6.85
C ILE A 479 7.29 -8.43 7.66
N ILE A 480 6.00 -8.34 7.39
CA ILE A 480 5.02 -7.56 8.15
C ILE A 480 4.05 -8.56 8.77
N PRO A 481 4.14 -8.88 10.07
CA PRO A 481 3.28 -9.89 10.71
C PRO A 481 1.89 -9.37 11.10
N GLY A 482 1.72 -8.04 11.22
CA GLY A 482 0.46 -7.43 11.62
C GLY A 482 0.63 -6.12 12.38
N PHE A 483 -0.34 -5.81 13.24
CA PHE A 483 -0.40 -4.55 14.00
C PHE A 483 0.00 -4.76 15.45
N THR A 484 0.64 -3.76 16.04
CA THR A 484 0.76 -3.59 17.49
C THR A 484 0.16 -2.23 17.90
N LEU A 485 0.07 -1.95 19.21
CA LEU A 485 -0.51 -0.70 19.72
C LEU A 485 0.57 0.17 20.33
N ALA A 486 0.76 1.38 19.80
CA ALA A 486 1.60 2.42 20.38
C ALA A 486 0.70 3.50 21.01
N PRO A 487 0.85 3.84 22.31
CA PRO A 487 0.12 4.95 22.87
C PRO A 487 0.68 6.29 22.38
N ILE A 488 -0.19 7.29 22.31
CA ILE A 488 0.14 8.67 22.00
C ILE A 488 -0.57 9.59 22.99
N SER A 489 0.10 10.66 23.41
CA SER A 489 -0.51 11.74 24.20
C SER A 489 -0.60 13.01 23.36
N ILE A 490 -1.79 13.60 23.32
CA ILE A 490 -2.12 14.80 22.52
C ILE A 490 -2.45 15.95 23.47
N PHE A 491 -1.85 17.12 23.25
CA PHE A 491 -2.14 18.35 23.99
C PHE A 491 -2.07 19.59 23.08
N TYR A 492 -2.47 20.74 23.61
CA TYR A 492 -2.37 22.02 22.89
C TYR A 492 -0.99 22.65 23.10
N SER A 493 -0.16 22.68 22.05
CA SER A 493 1.09 23.48 22.03
C SER A 493 0.83 24.95 21.73
N SER A 494 -0.35 25.29 21.22
CA SER A 494 -0.95 26.61 21.36
C SER A 494 -2.45 26.44 21.64
N PRO A 495 -2.97 26.98 22.75
CA PRO A 495 -4.36 26.75 23.16
C PRO A 495 -5.40 27.53 22.33
N PRO A 496 -6.66 27.04 22.26
CA PRO A 496 -7.79 27.82 21.77
C PRO A 496 -8.13 28.96 22.75
N ASN A 497 -8.78 30.02 22.25
CA ASN A 497 -9.38 31.02 23.15
C ASN A 497 -10.61 30.41 23.81
N VAL A 498 -10.77 30.58 25.13
CA VAL A 498 -11.87 30.00 25.90
C VAL A 498 -12.75 31.11 26.48
N SER A 499 -14.06 31.00 26.26
CA SER A 499 -15.05 31.81 26.99
C SER A 499 -15.99 30.87 27.76
N LEU A 500 -15.89 30.92 29.08
CA LEU A 500 -16.85 30.31 30.02
C LEU A 500 -17.93 31.32 30.39
N LYS A 501 -19.19 30.87 30.42
CA LYS A 501 -20.34 31.62 30.95
C LYS A 501 -21.19 30.69 31.82
N PRO A 502 -21.81 31.15 32.93
CA PRO A 502 -21.95 32.56 33.34
C PRO A 502 -20.78 33.15 34.16
N TYR A 503 -19.80 32.35 34.60
CA TYR A 503 -18.67 32.82 35.42
C TYR A 503 -17.32 32.42 34.83
N THR A 504 -16.28 33.23 35.07
CA THR A 504 -14.88 32.82 34.95
C THR A 504 -14.51 31.89 36.11
N ARG A 505 -14.21 30.64 35.78
CA ARG A 505 -13.60 29.63 36.67
C ARG A 505 -12.26 29.26 36.07
N ASP A 506 -11.27 28.97 36.91
CA ASP A 506 -9.93 28.59 36.44
C ASP A 506 -9.98 27.27 35.66
N TYR A 507 -9.32 27.28 34.51
CA TYR A 507 -9.20 26.14 33.59
C TYR A 507 -7.74 25.98 33.16
N GLU A 508 -7.34 24.74 32.92
CA GLU A 508 -6.00 24.39 32.43
C GLU A 508 -6.15 23.51 31.18
N PHE A 509 -5.09 23.44 30.37
CA PHE A 509 -5.05 22.54 29.23
C PHE A 509 -4.35 21.24 29.61
N GLY A 510 -5.00 20.11 29.37
CA GLY A 510 -4.46 18.78 29.68
C GLY A 510 -4.34 17.90 28.44
N SER A 511 -3.65 16.78 28.60
CA SER A 511 -3.47 15.79 27.54
C SER A 511 -4.61 14.78 27.45
N SER A 512 -4.91 14.33 26.23
CA SER A 512 -5.69 13.12 25.94
C SER A 512 -4.75 12.01 25.46
N SER A 513 -4.94 10.79 25.93
CA SER A 513 -4.11 9.64 25.53
C SER A 513 -4.93 8.61 24.76
N TYR A 514 -4.36 8.10 23.67
CA TYR A 514 -4.98 7.16 22.74
C TYR A 514 -4.05 6.00 22.44
N LEU A 515 -4.58 4.86 21.98
CA LEU A 515 -3.80 3.75 21.43
C LEU A 515 -3.91 3.78 19.90
N LEU A 516 -2.79 3.98 19.20
CA LEU A 516 -2.71 3.97 17.74
C LEU A 516 -2.21 2.60 17.25
N PRO A 517 -2.93 1.92 16.33
CA PRO A 517 -2.42 0.72 15.66
C PRO A 517 -1.26 1.07 14.73
N ARG A 518 -0.12 0.41 14.90
CA ARG A 518 1.10 0.57 14.10
C ARG A 518 1.48 -0.75 13.45
N LEU A 519 1.89 -0.72 12.19
CA LEU A 519 2.40 -1.92 11.51
C LEU A 519 3.80 -2.27 12.03
N VAL A 520 3.98 -3.54 12.42
CA VAL A 520 5.30 -4.10 12.71
C VAL A 520 5.94 -4.56 11.39
N HIS A 521 7.25 -4.42 11.25
CA HIS A 521 8.02 -4.97 10.13
C HIS A 521 9.44 -5.39 10.56
N LYS A 522 10.10 -6.23 9.78
CA LYS A 522 11.51 -6.62 9.97
C LYS A 522 12.20 -6.89 8.62
N GLU A 523 13.45 -6.46 8.45
CA GLU A 523 14.33 -6.93 7.36
C GLU A 523 14.83 -8.34 7.68
N VAL A 524 14.80 -9.23 6.69
CA VAL A 524 15.45 -10.55 6.70
C VAL A 524 16.26 -10.74 5.41
N ARG A 525 17.30 -11.58 5.45
CA ARG A 525 18.19 -11.85 4.31
C ARG A 525 18.19 -13.33 3.96
N VAL A 526 17.13 -13.76 3.29
CA VAL A 526 16.90 -15.17 2.94
C VAL A 526 17.66 -15.57 1.68
N SER A 527 18.11 -16.83 1.60
CA SER A 527 18.60 -17.40 0.35
C SER A 527 17.45 -17.64 -0.64
N LYS A 528 17.76 -17.73 -1.94
CA LYS A 528 16.76 -17.87 -3.01
C LYS A 528 15.77 -19.04 -2.81
N ASP A 529 16.28 -20.16 -2.32
CA ASP A 529 15.55 -21.39 -1.98
C ASP A 529 14.69 -21.28 -0.71
N LYS A 530 14.88 -20.24 0.10
CA LYS A 530 14.13 -19.95 1.34
C LYS A 530 13.08 -18.86 1.19
N LEU A 531 12.77 -18.41 -0.02
CA LEU A 531 11.68 -17.44 -0.25
C LEU A 531 10.34 -18.01 0.21
N LEU A 532 9.73 -17.37 1.22
CA LEU A 532 8.36 -17.66 1.64
C LEU A 532 7.35 -16.99 0.70
N ASN A 533 6.09 -17.43 0.78
CA ASN A 533 4.94 -16.67 0.28
C ASN A 533 3.98 -16.33 1.43
N ASP A 534 3.04 -15.43 1.16
CA ASP A 534 2.07 -14.95 2.15
C ASP A 534 1.30 -16.09 2.83
N ARG A 535 0.90 -17.16 2.11
CA ARG A 535 0.23 -18.32 2.70
C ARG A 535 1.13 -19.09 3.69
N ILE A 536 2.35 -19.44 3.28
CA ILE A 536 3.31 -20.17 4.15
C ILE A 536 3.65 -19.33 5.39
N LEU A 537 3.77 -18.01 5.26
CA LEU A 537 3.99 -17.11 6.40
C LEU A 537 2.81 -17.13 7.38
N LYS A 538 1.57 -17.08 6.89
CA LYS A 538 0.35 -17.16 7.73
C LYS A 538 0.23 -18.51 8.45
N GLU A 539 0.57 -19.59 7.78
CA GLU A 539 0.62 -20.94 8.37
C GLU A 539 1.74 -21.09 9.42
N SER A 540 2.82 -20.28 9.31
CA SER A 540 3.98 -20.33 10.21
C SER A 540 3.87 -19.43 11.45
N LEU A 541 3.04 -18.38 11.42
CA LEU A 541 2.89 -17.42 12.53
C LEU A 541 1.56 -17.62 13.28
N PRO A 542 1.56 -17.72 14.62
CA PRO A 542 0.31 -17.85 15.38
C PRO A 542 -0.49 -16.54 15.36
N ARG A 543 -1.82 -16.64 15.46
CA ARG A 543 -2.76 -15.50 15.36
C ARG A 543 -2.50 -14.33 16.33
N ASN A 544 -1.83 -14.61 17.44
CA ASN A 544 -1.22 -13.61 18.28
C ASN A 544 0.18 -14.11 18.61
N LEU A 545 1.19 -13.29 18.34
CA LEU A 545 2.58 -13.49 18.74
C LEU A 545 3.07 -12.22 19.44
N ASN A 546 4.09 -12.33 20.28
CA ASN A 546 4.79 -11.15 20.78
C ASN A 546 5.96 -10.77 19.86
N LEU A 547 6.53 -9.59 20.06
CA LEU A 547 7.66 -9.11 19.26
C LEU A 547 8.90 -9.99 19.38
N GLY A 548 9.21 -10.54 20.56
CA GLY A 548 10.34 -11.45 20.75
C GLY A 548 10.22 -12.72 19.90
N GLN A 549 9.05 -13.35 19.89
CA GLN A 549 8.74 -14.51 19.04
C GLN A 549 8.85 -14.18 17.55
N PHE A 550 8.46 -12.97 17.14
CA PHE A 550 8.59 -12.51 15.77
C PHE A 550 10.07 -12.28 15.38
N GLU A 551 10.89 -11.74 16.27
CA GLU A 551 12.33 -11.59 16.06
C GLU A 551 13.05 -12.95 16.04
N GLU A 552 12.71 -13.88 16.94
CA GLU A 552 13.21 -15.27 16.92
C GLU A 552 12.90 -15.96 15.59
N PHE A 553 11.66 -15.83 15.08
CA PHE A 553 11.28 -16.33 13.76
C PHE A 553 12.12 -15.70 12.64
N CYS A 554 12.26 -14.37 12.62
CA CYS A 554 13.04 -13.65 11.61
C CYS A 554 14.53 -14.01 11.63
N ASN A 555 15.09 -14.30 12.81
CA ASN A 555 16.49 -14.71 12.99
C ASN A 555 16.75 -16.18 12.60
N ALA A 556 15.71 -16.99 12.38
CA ALA A 556 15.81 -18.40 12.02
C ALA A 556 15.75 -18.67 10.50
N LEU A 557 15.45 -17.65 9.69
CA LEU A 557 15.33 -17.71 8.23
C LEU A 557 16.68 -17.55 7.51
#